data_AF-A0A7S2FX52-F1
#
_entry.id   AF-A0A7S2FX52-F1
#
_cell.length_a   1.000
_cell.length_b   1.000
_cell.length_c   1.000
_cell.angle_alpha   90.00
_cell.angle_beta   90.00
_cell.angle_gamma   90.00
#
_symmetry.space_group_name_H-M   'P 1'
#
loop_
_entity.id
_entity.type
_entity.pdbx_description
1 polymer ?
#
loop_
_entity_poly.entity_id
_entity_poly.type
_entity_poly.pdbx_seq_one_letter_code
_entity_poly.pdbx_strand_id
1 'polypeptide(L)'
;MPTLSMSDVRSMGMLVASMQGKGVAPPPEAVEGVPAEGVPGAPAGARPSMMMQVPGMRAPMGPAPVRPAASTASLARQMQGMLVSKPGLDGRRARLDVPSLHGVDLNLDQFELDDALRVETHAPAAVVAGEALSGATLAKGFWASLSSKASVFSAEDQSLLKQVFNPHLSDRHDEGDNFTPPDPSVNYIEKLRRLVKREEKVRQQRKEHFFSNKFAASNPGPLFPYSWNSSYEISRDSKVDGSLLKPRPDYLAQASMFDHVLKTAKPVFDKQTEDGFRFRTYKFGTLDVRTTQEHDGEEIVGAVFSTRSVGACSSGKSAEATEKIVKVSEYVQAVGKDSADALARRSYLVLETSEGNVIVTEKCRDGTISWEENPEDIEDRNSLAKFIRSSPCSCSKKSLVSVSDMETYKSKKDKLQGSSLSACKRYVQEGFNFARGMVDRRDSGFGSKGFWHKGKAAKNAQKETRKQSRKAEAIAMRAARTATEAKPGKRTGRRVIDPVVVGSWDDWTYGEVMAFDEQQRCYCLEMQVGEEGQESFQILCEGDWDMCLHPDREDASALASRLCGPDADGHGKNWTIREKETVPGMVYRILLKVDENDVALKVEWEPLGLPASWP
;
A
#
# COMPACT_ATOMS: atom_id res chain seq x y z
N MET A 1 -13.71 2.30 -65.25
CA MET A 1 -14.82 3.06 -64.63
C MET A 1 -16.02 2.95 -65.56
N PRO A 2 -17.26 2.73 -65.09
CA PRO A 2 -17.75 2.50 -63.72
C PRO A 2 -17.81 0.97 -63.39
N THR A 3 -17.64 0.40 -62.19
CA THR A 3 -18.19 0.53 -60.80
C THR A 3 -19.42 -0.36 -60.47
N LEU A 4 -19.17 -1.32 -59.57
CA LEU A 4 -20.02 -1.83 -58.46
C LEU A 4 -21.35 -2.56 -58.73
N SER A 5 -21.49 -3.72 -58.07
CA SER A 5 -22.75 -4.22 -57.50
C SER A 5 -22.45 -5.04 -56.23
N MET A 6 -23.39 -5.07 -55.29
CA MET A 6 -23.24 -5.59 -53.91
C MET A 6 -23.62 -7.08 -53.76
N SER A 7 -23.22 -7.65 -52.61
CA SER A 7 -23.66 -8.93 -52.05
C SER A 7 -25.14 -8.85 -51.59
N ASP A 8 -25.92 -9.93 -51.43
CA ASP A 8 -25.77 -11.02 -50.44
C ASP A 8 -26.88 -12.10 -50.56
N VAL A 9 -26.78 -13.15 -49.72
CA VAL A 9 -27.81 -14.15 -49.28
C VAL A 9 -28.26 -15.28 -50.22
N ARG A 10 -27.91 -16.52 -49.81
CA ARG A 10 -28.76 -17.75 -49.79
C ARG A 10 -27.97 -18.89 -49.13
N SER A 11 -28.50 -19.88 -48.42
CA SER A 11 -29.64 -20.07 -47.50
C SER A 11 -29.57 -21.55 -47.04
N MET A 12 -30.29 -21.92 -45.98
CA MET A 12 -30.20 -23.23 -45.31
C MET A 12 -30.84 -24.42 -46.07
N GLY A 13 -30.45 -25.63 -45.67
CA GLY A 13 -31.20 -26.88 -45.90
C GLY A 13 -30.97 -27.88 -44.75
N MET A 14 -32.03 -28.36 -44.12
CA MET A 14 -32.02 -29.20 -42.90
C MET A 14 -33.11 -30.27 -43.02
N LEU A 15 -32.83 -31.55 -42.66
CA LEU A 15 -33.76 -32.63 -42.22
C LEU A 15 -32.96 -33.97 -42.11
N VAL A 16 -33.34 -35.05 -41.40
CA VAL A 16 -33.86 -35.27 -40.01
C VAL A 16 -33.79 -36.79 -39.69
N ALA A 17 -33.47 -37.13 -38.42
CA ALA A 17 -33.71 -38.36 -37.63
C ALA A 17 -33.58 -39.82 -38.18
N SER A 18 -32.88 -40.68 -37.41
CA SER A 18 -33.50 -41.85 -36.72
C SER A 18 -32.60 -42.42 -35.60
N MET A 19 -33.13 -43.35 -34.79
CA MET A 19 -32.58 -43.89 -33.51
C MET A 19 -31.90 -45.29 -33.72
N GLN A 20 -31.39 -46.07 -32.74
CA GLN A 20 -31.36 -46.05 -31.26
C GLN A 20 -30.24 -47.00 -30.74
N GLY A 21 -29.73 -46.87 -29.50
CA GLY A 21 -28.91 -47.94 -28.85
C GLY A 21 -27.99 -47.51 -27.69
N LYS A 22 -28.03 -48.22 -26.55
CA LYS A 22 -27.28 -47.90 -25.30
C LYS A 22 -26.11 -48.87 -25.03
N GLY A 23 -25.10 -48.43 -24.29
CA GLY A 23 -24.12 -49.29 -23.61
C GLY A 23 -23.07 -48.51 -22.81
N VAL A 24 -23.06 -48.65 -21.48
CA VAL A 24 -22.12 -48.00 -20.54
C VAL A 24 -21.35 -49.07 -19.77
N ALA A 25 -20.06 -48.87 -19.49
CA ALA A 25 -19.27 -49.71 -18.58
C ALA A 25 -18.30 -48.85 -17.72
N PRO A 26 -17.95 -49.28 -16.49
CA PRO A 26 -17.29 -48.44 -15.47
C PRO A 26 -15.80 -48.80 -15.19
N PRO A 27 -15.08 -48.04 -14.34
CA PRO A 27 -13.66 -48.29 -14.01
C PRO A 27 -13.48 -49.22 -12.79
N PRO A 28 -12.26 -49.76 -12.55
CA PRO A 28 -11.93 -50.53 -11.35
C PRO A 28 -11.27 -49.68 -10.23
N GLU A 29 -11.68 -49.92 -8.99
CA GLU A 29 -11.05 -49.43 -7.75
C GLU A 29 -10.29 -50.55 -7.01
N ALA A 30 -9.70 -50.21 -5.86
CA ALA A 30 -8.72 -50.99 -5.11
C ALA A 30 -9.28 -52.21 -4.34
N VAL A 31 -8.36 -53.05 -3.85
CA VAL A 31 -8.63 -54.13 -2.87
C VAL A 31 -7.51 -54.17 -1.82
N GLU A 32 -7.86 -54.12 -0.54
CA GLU A 32 -6.98 -54.47 0.59
C GLU A 32 -7.23 -55.92 1.04
N GLY A 33 -6.23 -56.56 1.66
CA GLY A 33 -6.39 -57.88 2.28
C GLY A 33 -5.10 -58.41 2.94
N VAL A 34 -5.13 -58.50 4.27
CA VAL A 34 -4.09 -59.00 5.21
C VAL A 34 -4.71 -60.26 5.89
N PRO A 35 -4.00 -61.39 6.22
CA PRO A 35 -3.01 -61.41 7.33
C PRO A 35 -1.93 -62.54 7.44
N ALA A 36 -1.08 -62.36 8.47
CA ALA A 36 -0.49 -63.37 9.39
C ALA A 36 0.90 -64.06 9.12
N GLU A 37 1.82 -63.77 10.05
CA GLU A 37 2.90 -64.57 10.71
C GLU A 37 3.95 -65.44 9.95
N GLY A 38 5.22 -65.32 10.39
CA GLY A 38 6.30 -66.30 10.08
C GLY A 38 7.75 -65.75 10.14
N VAL A 39 8.46 -65.95 11.25
CA VAL A 39 9.89 -65.62 11.53
C VAL A 39 10.66 -66.96 11.75
N PRO A 40 12.02 -67.14 11.67
CA PRO A 40 13.17 -66.21 11.50
C PRO A 40 14.20 -66.59 10.39
N GLY A 41 15.24 -65.74 10.18
CA GLY A 41 16.49 -66.15 9.51
C GLY A 41 17.53 -65.04 9.26
N ALA A 42 18.51 -64.87 10.16
CA ALA A 42 19.76 -64.10 9.99
C ALA A 42 20.96 -65.07 10.22
N PRO A 43 22.27 -64.76 9.96
CA PRO A 43 22.99 -63.47 9.83
C PRO A 43 23.80 -63.38 8.51
N ALA A 44 24.82 -62.53 8.23
CA ALA A 44 25.67 -61.55 8.94
C ALA A 44 26.13 -60.47 7.91
N GLY A 45 26.84 -59.37 8.18
CA GLY A 45 27.39 -58.76 9.40
C GLY A 45 28.63 -57.91 9.10
N ALA A 46 28.63 -56.61 9.40
CA ALA A 46 29.84 -55.75 9.46
C ALA A 46 29.54 -54.41 10.21
N ARG A 47 30.50 -53.95 11.02
CA ARG A 47 30.54 -52.71 11.84
C ARG A 47 31.71 -51.82 11.34
N PRO A 48 32.05 -50.59 11.85
CA PRO A 48 31.75 -49.91 13.15
C PRO A 48 31.09 -48.49 13.03
N SER A 49 30.42 -47.92 14.04
CA SER A 49 30.86 -47.31 15.34
C SER A 49 31.58 -45.95 15.18
N MET A 50 31.41 -44.90 16.00
CA MET A 50 30.92 -44.78 17.41
C MET A 50 30.04 -43.53 17.68
N MET A 51 29.25 -43.58 18.75
CA MET A 51 28.78 -42.40 19.51
C MET A 51 29.62 -42.26 20.81
N MET A 52 29.85 -41.03 21.27
CA MET A 52 30.36 -40.74 22.62
C MET A 52 29.23 -40.24 23.53
N GLN A 53 29.22 -40.73 24.77
CA GLN A 53 28.31 -40.27 25.83
C GLN A 53 28.82 -38.98 26.49
N VAL A 54 27.91 -38.19 27.07
CA VAL A 54 28.23 -37.09 27.99
C VAL A 54 27.42 -37.27 29.27
N PRO A 55 28.06 -37.43 30.44
CA PRO A 55 27.40 -37.37 31.75
C PRO A 55 27.74 -36.07 32.50
N GLY A 56 26.82 -35.57 33.33
CA GLY A 56 27.12 -34.54 34.33
C GLY A 56 26.02 -33.49 34.53
N MET A 57 25.25 -33.63 35.62
CA MET A 57 24.16 -32.71 35.98
C MET A 57 24.67 -31.49 36.77
N ARG A 58 24.12 -30.30 36.50
CA ARG A 58 23.87 -29.27 37.52
C ARG A 58 22.63 -28.45 37.14
N ALA A 59 21.79 -28.14 38.12
CA ALA A 59 20.41 -27.71 37.91
C ALA A 59 20.27 -26.25 37.42
N PRO A 60 19.25 -25.94 36.60
CA PRO A 60 18.67 -24.61 36.54
C PRO A 60 17.66 -24.42 37.69
N MET A 61 17.69 -23.27 38.35
CA MET A 61 16.61 -22.88 39.27
C MET A 61 15.33 -22.63 38.48
N GLY A 62 14.20 -23.14 38.97
CA GLY A 62 12.89 -22.88 38.36
C GLY A 62 12.49 -21.40 38.50
N PRO A 63 11.72 -20.84 37.55
CA PRO A 63 11.15 -19.51 37.70
C PRO A 63 10.15 -19.47 38.86
N ALA A 64 10.16 -18.37 39.62
CA ALA A 64 9.28 -18.17 40.77
C ALA A 64 7.79 -18.11 40.36
N PRO A 65 6.86 -18.53 41.24
CA PRO A 65 5.44 -18.56 40.92
C PRO A 65 4.85 -17.15 40.81
N VAL A 66 4.36 -16.80 39.63
CA VAL A 66 3.55 -15.59 39.41
C VAL A 66 2.20 -15.76 40.13
N ARG A 67 1.93 -14.89 41.10
CA ARG A 67 0.61 -14.83 41.76
C ARG A 67 -0.44 -14.26 40.81
N PRO A 68 -1.67 -14.82 40.75
CA PRO A 68 -2.74 -14.27 39.93
C PRO A 68 -3.45 -13.10 40.63
N ALA A 69 -3.54 -11.97 39.93
CA ALA A 69 -4.42 -10.83 40.24
C ALA A 69 -4.58 -9.99 38.95
N ALA A 70 -5.75 -9.48 38.58
CA ALA A 70 -7.11 -9.79 39.04
C ALA A 70 -8.08 -9.61 37.85
N SER A 71 -9.34 -10.04 38.06
CA SER A 71 -10.44 -10.02 37.10
C SER A 71 -10.57 -8.74 36.25
N THR A 72 -10.90 -8.92 34.97
CA THR A 72 -11.43 -7.89 34.05
C THR A 72 -12.82 -7.43 34.50
N ALA A 73 -12.91 -6.69 35.62
CA ALA A 73 -14.17 -6.25 36.22
C ALA A 73 -14.03 -4.95 37.05
N SER A 74 -13.32 -3.94 36.54
CA SER A 74 -13.14 -2.65 37.23
C SER A 74 -13.29 -1.39 36.36
N LEU A 75 -13.29 -1.49 35.03
CA LEU A 75 -13.50 -0.32 34.15
C LEU A 75 -14.98 0.07 33.93
N ALA A 76 -15.93 -0.71 34.46
CA ALA A 76 -17.37 -0.49 34.29
C ALA A 76 -18.04 0.21 35.50
N ARG A 77 -17.27 0.79 36.43
CA ARG A 77 -17.83 1.37 37.67
C ARG A 77 -17.15 2.65 38.16
N GLN A 78 -16.74 3.53 37.24
CA GLN A 78 -16.24 4.87 37.57
C GLN A 78 -16.69 5.98 36.58
N MET A 79 -17.89 5.84 35.98
CA MET A 79 -18.56 6.92 35.23
C MET A 79 -20.00 7.19 35.72
N GLN A 80 -20.21 7.11 37.03
CA GLN A 80 -21.40 7.63 37.70
C GLN A 80 -20.95 8.44 38.91
N GLY A 81 -20.87 9.78 38.77
CA GLY A 81 -20.41 10.60 39.90
C GLY A 81 -20.01 12.06 39.67
N MET A 82 -20.26 12.70 38.51
CA MET A 82 -20.09 14.17 38.37
C MET A 82 -21.17 14.82 37.49
N LEU A 83 -22.39 14.88 38.02
CA LEU A 83 -23.41 15.86 37.60
C LEU A 83 -24.09 16.43 38.85
N VAL A 84 -23.45 17.42 39.47
CA VAL A 84 -24.05 18.26 40.51
C VAL A 84 -23.99 19.70 40.03
N SER A 85 -25.06 20.15 39.38
CA SER A 85 -25.25 21.54 38.99
C SER A 85 -25.54 22.40 40.22
N LYS A 86 -24.84 23.53 40.38
CA LYS A 86 -25.25 24.59 41.33
C LYS A 86 -26.22 25.58 40.66
N PRO A 87 -27.14 26.23 41.42
CA PRO A 87 -28.26 26.96 40.85
C PRO A 87 -27.97 28.46 40.62
N GLY A 88 -28.67 29.04 39.63
CA GLY A 88 -29.03 30.46 39.60
C GLY A 88 -28.13 31.40 38.79
N LEU A 89 -28.56 31.75 37.57
CA LEU A 89 -28.80 33.13 37.13
C LEU A 89 -29.41 33.17 35.72
N ASP A 90 -30.34 34.10 35.50
CA ASP A 90 -31.19 34.17 34.31
C ASP A 90 -30.48 34.70 33.05
N GLY A 91 -30.84 34.16 31.88
CA GLY A 91 -30.37 34.69 30.60
C GLY A 91 -30.60 33.78 29.39
N ARG A 92 -31.79 33.88 28.78
CA ARG A 92 -32.18 33.38 27.43
C ARG A 92 -31.17 32.45 26.72
N ARG A 93 -31.38 31.12 26.81
CA ARG A 93 -30.81 30.16 25.84
C ARG A 93 -31.80 29.88 24.72
N ALA A 94 -31.31 29.90 23.48
CA ALA A 94 -32.02 29.34 22.34
C ALA A 94 -32.18 27.83 22.55
N ARG A 95 -33.34 27.27 22.20
CA ARG A 95 -33.57 25.82 22.22
C ARG A 95 -32.80 25.19 21.06
N LEU A 96 -31.83 24.34 21.39
CA LEU A 96 -31.34 23.31 20.48
C LEU A 96 -32.30 22.12 20.59
N ASP A 97 -32.98 21.79 19.49
CA ASP A 97 -33.84 20.61 19.44
C ASP A 97 -32.99 19.34 19.51
N VAL A 98 -33.10 18.63 20.63
CA VAL A 98 -32.55 17.28 20.79
C VAL A 98 -33.57 16.30 20.20
N PRO A 99 -33.20 15.47 19.20
CA PRO A 99 -34.10 14.44 18.69
C PRO A 99 -34.50 13.46 19.79
N SER A 100 -35.80 13.19 19.91
CA SER A 100 -36.36 12.26 20.89
C SER A 100 -35.63 10.91 20.87
N LEU A 101 -35.04 10.54 22.01
CA LEU A 101 -34.62 9.17 22.27
C LEU A 101 -35.88 8.33 22.49
N HIS A 102 -36.27 7.56 21.48
CA HIS A 102 -37.46 6.72 21.53
C HIS A 102 -37.18 5.50 22.42
N GLY A 103 -37.37 5.66 23.73
CA GLY A 103 -37.60 4.54 24.62
C GLY A 103 -38.96 3.91 24.30
N VAL A 104 -39.03 2.57 24.31
CA VAL A 104 -40.31 1.86 24.23
C VAL A 104 -40.99 1.99 25.59
N ASP A 105 -42.06 2.79 25.65
CA ASP A 105 -42.98 2.72 26.78
C ASP A 105 -43.76 1.40 26.68
N LEU A 106 -43.81 0.66 27.79
CA LEU A 106 -44.46 -0.65 27.90
C LEU A 106 -45.82 -0.56 28.62
N ASN A 107 -46.35 0.65 28.83
CA ASN A 107 -47.74 0.84 29.23
C ASN A 107 -48.70 0.48 28.08
N LEU A 108 -49.20 -0.76 28.11
CA LEU A 108 -50.23 -1.25 27.19
C LEU A 108 -51.59 -0.56 27.38
N ASP A 109 -51.76 0.15 28.51
CA ASP A 109 -52.97 0.85 28.92
C ASP A 109 -53.27 2.12 28.10
N GLN A 110 -52.33 2.58 27.27
CA GLN A 110 -52.45 3.79 26.44
C GLN A 110 -52.60 3.52 24.92
N PHE A 111 -52.76 2.25 24.53
CA PHE A 111 -53.01 1.88 23.13
C PHE A 111 -54.50 1.98 22.78
N GLU A 112 -54.97 3.20 22.48
CA GLU A 112 -56.26 3.41 21.82
C GLU A 112 -56.14 3.01 20.33
N LEU A 113 -56.89 1.99 19.91
CA LEU A 113 -56.85 1.40 18.56
C LEU A 113 -57.87 2.00 17.57
N ASP A 114 -58.64 3.01 17.98
CA ASP A 114 -59.77 3.51 17.20
C ASP A 114 -59.40 4.53 16.11
N ASP A 115 -58.27 5.25 16.25
CA ASP A 115 -57.79 6.19 15.22
C ASP A 115 -56.65 5.60 14.38
N ALA A 116 -57.03 4.89 13.32
CA ALA A 116 -56.11 4.45 12.28
C ALA A 116 -55.54 5.66 11.51
N LEU A 117 -54.42 6.19 11.99
CA LEU A 117 -53.62 7.24 11.34
C LEU A 117 -53.26 6.83 9.90
N ARG A 118 -54.03 7.34 8.95
CA ARG A 118 -53.72 7.25 7.51
C ARG A 118 -52.50 8.12 7.22
N VAL A 119 -51.32 7.51 7.34
CA VAL A 119 -50.10 8.04 6.73
C VAL A 119 -50.35 8.10 5.22
N GLU A 120 -50.35 9.29 4.64
CA GLU A 120 -50.49 9.46 3.18
C GLU A 120 -49.27 8.87 2.49
N THR A 121 -49.42 7.65 1.96
CA THR A 121 -48.36 6.90 1.28
C THR A 121 -48.07 7.50 -0.10
N HIS A 122 -47.41 8.65 -0.12
CA HIS A 122 -46.78 9.21 -1.32
C HIS A 122 -45.46 8.49 -1.63
N ALA A 123 -45.56 7.20 -1.96
CA ALA A 123 -44.46 6.36 -2.41
C ALA A 123 -44.85 5.56 -3.67
N PRO A 124 -44.04 5.56 -4.74
CA PRO A 124 -44.25 4.72 -5.91
C PRO A 124 -43.79 3.28 -5.64
N ALA A 125 -44.36 2.66 -4.61
CA ALA A 125 -44.10 1.29 -4.16
C ALA A 125 -45.38 0.59 -3.67
N ALA A 126 -46.53 0.97 -4.22
CA ALA A 126 -47.77 0.25 -3.98
C ALA A 126 -47.69 -1.18 -4.56
N VAL A 127 -48.27 -2.14 -3.82
CA VAL A 127 -48.43 -3.56 -4.19
C VAL A 127 -47.15 -4.41 -4.11
N VAL A 128 -46.73 -4.72 -2.88
CA VAL A 128 -46.47 -6.12 -2.52
C VAL A 128 -47.71 -6.63 -1.78
N ALA A 129 -48.66 -7.12 -2.57
CA ALA A 129 -49.94 -7.76 -2.20
C ALA A 129 -50.99 -6.89 -1.46
N GLY A 130 -52.20 -6.88 -2.02
CA GLY A 130 -53.41 -6.80 -1.18
C GLY A 130 -53.69 -8.16 -0.55
N GLU A 131 -54.52 -8.15 0.49
CA GLU A 131 -54.79 -9.28 1.41
C GLU A 131 -53.61 -9.63 2.34
N ALA A 132 -53.95 -10.06 3.56
CA ALA A 132 -53.03 -10.11 4.69
C ALA A 132 -51.94 -11.19 4.53
N LEU A 133 -50.78 -10.79 4.02
CA LEU A 133 -49.60 -11.66 3.95
C LEU A 133 -48.86 -11.73 5.29
N SER A 134 -48.67 -12.96 5.78
CA SER A 134 -47.71 -13.25 6.86
C SER A 134 -46.28 -12.94 6.43
N GLY A 135 -45.41 -12.61 7.40
CA GLY A 135 -44.03 -12.17 7.16
C GLY A 135 -43.21 -13.10 6.25
N ALA A 136 -43.42 -14.41 6.35
CA ALA A 136 -42.78 -15.42 5.50
C ALA A 136 -43.04 -15.25 3.99
N THR A 137 -44.20 -14.71 3.59
CA THR A 137 -44.50 -14.43 2.17
C THR A 137 -43.93 -13.09 1.74
N LEU A 138 -43.91 -12.10 2.65
CA LEU A 138 -43.35 -10.77 2.44
C LEU A 138 -41.82 -10.82 2.23
N ALA A 139 -41.10 -11.55 3.09
CA ALA A 139 -39.65 -11.74 3.00
C ALA A 139 -39.24 -12.40 1.67
N LYS A 140 -39.87 -13.54 1.32
CA LYS A 140 -39.63 -14.24 0.05
C LYS A 140 -39.92 -13.34 -1.17
N GLY A 141 -41.01 -12.56 -1.12
CA GLY A 141 -41.35 -11.60 -2.17
C GLY A 141 -40.32 -10.47 -2.33
N PHE A 142 -39.79 -9.94 -1.22
CA PHE A 142 -38.73 -8.92 -1.21
C PHE A 142 -37.44 -9.46 -1.86
N TRP A 143 -36.92 -10.60 -1.39
CA TRP A 143 -35.68 -11.18 -1.90
C TRP A 143 -35.79 -11.62 -3.37
N ALA A 144 -36.94 -12.15 -3.78
CA ALA A 144 -37.22 -12.45 -5.19
C ALA A 144 -37.25 -11.18 -6.06
N SER A 145 -37.86 -10.09 -5.57
CA SER A 145 -37.89 -8.81 -6.28
C SER A 145 -36.51 -8.15 -6.37
N LEU A 146 -35.68 -8.29 -5.33
CA LEU A 146 -34.32 -7.76 -5.30
C LEU A 146 -33.41 -8.50 -6.31
N SER A 147 -33.51 -9.82 -6.41
CA SER A 147 -32.72 -10.65 -7.33
C SER A 147 -33.23 -10.64 -8.78
N SER A 148 -34.54 -10.48 -9.00
CA SER A 148 -35.17 -10.46 -10.32
C SER A 148 -34.79 -9.25 -11.18
N LYS A 149 -34.79 -9.42 -12.51
CA LYS A 149 -34.73 -8.30 -13.49
C LYS A 149 -36.09 -7.64 -13.71
N ALA A 150 -37.17 -8.35 -13.42
CA ALA A 150 -38.53 -7.80 -13.32
C ALA A 150 -38.76 -7.46 -11.83
N SER A 151 -38.18 -6.34 -11.41
CA SER A 151 -38.23 -5.82 -10.04
C SER A 151 -39.44 -4.90 -9.85
N VAL A 152 -40.07 -4.94 -8.68
CA VAL A 152 -41.09 -3.97 -8.25
C VAL A 152 -40.47 -2.62 -7.87
N PHE A 153 -39.20 -2.62 -7.46
CA PHE A 153 -38.43 -1.41 -7.15
C PHE A 153 -37.99 -0.67 -8.42
N SER A 154 -37.84 0.65 -8.31
CA SER A 154 -37.11 1.44 -9.31
C SER A 154 -35.68 0.91 -9.49
N ALA A 155 -35.07 1.13 -10.66
CA ALA A 155 -33.70 0.67 -10.93
C ALA A 155 -32.67 1.26 -9.93
N GLU A 156 -32.92 2.47 -9.44
CA GLU A 156 -32.08 3.13 -8.43
C GLU A 156 -32.24 2.50 -7.05
N ASP A 157 -33.48 2.24 -6.61
CA ASP A 157 -33.75 1.64 -5.30
C ASP A 157 -33.35 0.16 -5.28
N GLN A 158 -33.51 -0.57 -6.39
CA GLN A 158 -33.00 -1.93 -6.51
C GLN A 158 -31.46 -1.96 -6.39
N SER A 159 -30.76 -0.98 -6.97
CA SER A 159 -29.30 -0.86 -6.85
C SER A 159 -28.87 -0.51 -5.42
N LEU A 160 -29.58 0.42 -4.76
CA LEU A 160 -29.36 0.78 -3.36
C LEU A 160 -29.54 -0.42 -2.43
N LEU A 161 -30.68 -1.11 -2.54
CA LEU A 161 -31.01 -2.25 -1.68
C LEU A 161 -30.04 -3.42 -1.88
N LYS A 162 -29.48 -3.60 -3.09
CA LYS A 162 -28.40 -4.58 -3.35
C LYS A 162 -27.08 -4.25 -2.65
N GLN A 163 -26.76 -2.96 -2.49
CA GLN A 163 -25.57 -2.54 -1.75
C GLN A 163 -25.77 -2.73 -0.24
N VAL A 164 -26.96 -2.40 0.27
CA VAL A 164 -27.31 -2.49 1.70
C VAL A 164 -27.48 -3.93 2.18
N PHE A 165 -28.17 -4.76 1.39
CA PHE A 165 -28.34 -6.19 1.64
C PHE A 165 -27.38 -7.03 0.80
N ASN A 166 -26.13 -6.58 0.68
CA ASN A 166 -25.06 -7.37 0.10
C ASN A 166 -24.85 -8.61 1.00
N PRO A 167 -24.97 -9.86 0.49
CA PRO A 167 -24.86 -11.08 1.31
C PRO A 167 -23.53 -11.24 2.05
N HIS A 168 -22.49 -10.50 1.66
CA HIS A 168 -21.17 -10.52 2.29
C HIS A 168 -21.01 -9.48 3.40
N LEU A 169 -21.91 -8.48 3.47
CA LEU A 169 -21.94 -7.40 4.45
C LEU A 169 -23.17 -7.46 5.37
N SER A 170 -24.14 -8.31 5.03
CA SER A 170 -25.46 -8.37 5.65
C SER A 170 -25.90 -9.83 5.79
N ASP A 171 -25.98 -10.29 7.03
CA ASP A 171 -26.55 -11.59 7.44
C ASP A 171 -28.09 -11.62 7.39
N ARG A 172 -28.73 -10.49 7.04
CA ARG A 172 -30.19 -10.34 6.97
C ARG A 172 -30.88 -11.29 5.99
N HIS A 173 -30.15 -11.82 5.02
CA HIS A 173 -30.64 -12.87 4.13
C HIS A 173 -30.84 -14.21 4.87
N ASP A 174 -30.03 -14.50 5.89
CA ASP A 174 -30.07 -15.74 6.67
C ASP A 174 -31.17 -15.75 7.74
N GLU A 175 -31.77 -14.58 8.03
CA GLU A 175 -33.00 -14.48 8.86
C GLU A 175 -34.20 -15.19 8.22
N GLY A 176 -34.17 -15.43 6.89
CA GLY A 176 -35.17 -16.19 6.17
C GLY A 176 -36.58 -15.62 6.32
N ASP A 177 -37.49 -16.40 6.91
CA ASP A 177 -38.89 -16.02 7.13
C ASP A 177 -39.11 -15.07 8.32
N ASN A 178 -38.08 -14.84 9.14
CA ASN A 178 -38.11 -13.84 10.21
C ASN A 178 -37.71 -12.43 9.72
N PHE A 179 -37.17 -12.33 8.50
CA PHE A 179 -36.78 -11.04 7.91
C PHE A 179 -37.99 -10.14 7.71
N THR A 180 -37.90 -8.90 8.18
CA THR A 180 -38.90 -7.85 7.90
C THR A 180 -38.26 -6.82 6.97
N PRO A 181 -38.81 -6.56 5.77
CA PRO A 181 -38.31 -5.54 4.86
C PRO A 181 -38.21 -4.15 5.50
N PRO A 182 -37.26 -3.31 5.06
CA PRO A 182 -37.12 -1.95 5.58
C PRO A 182 -38.36 -1.09 5.28
N ASP A 183 -38.55 -0.04 6.09
CA ASP A 183 -39.59 0.97 5.90
C ASP A 183 -39.54 1.55 4.46
N PRO A 184 -40.62 1.44 3.68
CA PRO A 184 -40.69 1.97 2.32
C PRO A 184 -40.88 3.50 2.27
N SER A 185 -40.92 4.20 3.41
CA SER A 185 -41.06 5.65 3.42
C SER A 185 -39.92 6.36 2.67
N VAL A 186 -40.28 7.40 1.92
CA VAL A 186 -39.32 8.20 1.13
C VAL A 186 -38.21 8.75 2.03
N ASN A 187 -38.55 9.20 3.25
CA ASN A 187 -37.59 9.70 4.24
C ASN A 187 -36.56 8.64 4.67
N TYR A 188 -36.99 7.39 4.86
CA TYR A 188 -36.08 6.28 5.21
C TYR A 188 -35.16 5.94 4.03
N ILE A 189 -35.72 5.80 2.83
CA ILE A 189 -34.96 5.47 1.61
C ILE A 189 -33.98 6.60 1.25
N GLU A 190 -34.35 7.87 1.36
CA GLU A 190 -33.43 9.00 1.17
C GLU A 190 -32.31 9.03 2.21
N LYS A 191 -32.62 8.75 3.48
CA LYS A 191 -31.60 8.62 4.54
C LYS A 191 -30.62 7.48 4.23
N LEU A 192 -31.12 6.35 3.72
CA LEU A 192 -30.31 5.20 3.29
C LEU A 192 -29.43 5.54 2.07
N ARG A 193 -30.00 6.16 1.02
CA ARG A 193 -29.26 6.71 -0.14
C ARG A 193 -28.14 7.64 0.31
N ARG A 194 -28.39 8.50 1.30
CA ARG A 194 -27.38 9.43 1.85
C ARG A 194 -26.29 8.73 2.66
N LEU A 195 -26.60 7.63 3.37
CA LEU A 195 -25.60 6.85 4.11
C LEU A 195 -24.68 6.08 3.16
N VAL A 196 -25.25 5.33 2.20
CA VAL A 196 -24.48 4.57 1.20
C VAL A 196 -23.57 5.48 0.37
N LYS A 197 -24.05 6.68 -0.01
CA LYS A 197 -23.21 7.70 -0.68
C LYS A 197 -22.03 8.20 0.17
N ARG A 198 -22.13 8.21 1.50
CA ARG A 198 -20.99 8.56 2.38
C ARG A 198 -20.00 7.41 2.47
N GLU A 199 -20.48 6.18 2.58
CA GLU A 199 -19.65 4.97 2.59
C GLU A 199 -18.83 4.86 1.31
N GLU A 200 -19.46 5.03 0.14
CA GLU A 200 -18.75 5.02 -1.14
C GLU A 200 -17.73 6.16 -1.25
N LYS A 201 -18.04 7.34 -0.69
CA LYS A 201 -17.06 8.44 -0.60
C LYS A 201 -15.84 8.04 0.24
N VAL A 202 -16.03 7.34 1.37
CA VAL A 202 -14.92 6.84 2.20
C VAL A 202 -14.13 5.75 1.46
N ARG A 203 -14.81 4.82 0.76
CA ARG A 203 -14.18 3.80 -0.09
C ARG A 203 -13.30 4.43 -1.17
N GLN A 204 -13.81 5.48 -1.84
CA GLN A 204 -13.06 6.24 -2.83
C GLN A 204 -11.88 7.01 -2.21
N GLN A 205 -12.05 7.65 -1.05
CA GLN A 205 -10.95 8.32 -0.33
C GLN A 205 -9.86 7.33 0.12
N ARG A 206 -10.22 6.11 0.55
CA ARG A 206 -9.28 5.01 0.83
C ARG A 206 -8.51 4.63 -0.44
N LYS A 207 -9.21 4.38 -1.57
CA LYS A 207 -8.59 4.10 -2.88
C LYS A 207 -7.59 5.20 -3.27
N GLU A 208 -8.00 6.47 -3.23
CA GLU A 208 -7.18 7.64 -3.58
C GLU A 208 -5.95 7.79 -2.68
N HIS A 209 -6.11 7.67 -1.36
CA HIS A 209 -4.98 7.76 -0.44
C HIS A 209 -4.00 6.60 -0.66
N PHE A 210 -4.49 5.36 -0.76
CA PHE A 210 -3.67 4.16 -1.01
C PHE A 210 -2.92 4.21 -2.35
N PHE A 211 -3.50 4.83 -3.37
CA PHE A 211 -2.87 5.04 -4.68
C PHE A 211 -2.04 6.34 -4.76
N SER A 212 -1.89 7.08 -3.66
CA SER A 212 -0.99 8.23 -3.57
C SER A 212 0.42 7.83 -3.12
N ASN A 213 1.42 8.64 -3.49
CA ASN A 213 2.77 8.52 -2.94
C ASN A 213 2.86 8.88 -1.44
N LYS A 214 1.79 9.40 -0.82
CA LYS A 214 1.75 9.74 0.61
C LYS A 214 1.44 8.53 1.51
N PHE A 215 0.79 7.49 0.99
CA PHE A 215 0.49 6.30 1.79
C PHE A 215 1.76 5.51 2.14
N ALA A 216 1.92 5.25 3.45
CA ALA A 216 2.96 4.42 4.03
C ALA A 216 2.35 3.17 4.67
N ALA A 217 2.98 2.00 4.48
CA ALA A 217 2.47 0.74 5.01
C ALA A 217 2.57 0.63 6.56
N SER A 218 3.52 1.35 7.18
CA SER A 218 3.69 1.43 8.64
C SER A 218 2.67 2.36 9.32
N ASN A 219 2.26 3.43 8.62
CA ASN A 219 1.21 4.36 9.02
C ASN A 219 0.21 4.61 7.87
N PRO A 220 -0.80 3.74 7.70
CA PRO A 220 -1.87 3.89 6.72
C PRO A 220 -2.71 5.17 6.85
N GLY A 221 -2.70 5.83 8.01
CA GLY A 221 -3.51 7.01 8.29
C GLY A 221 -4.97 6.72 8.68
N PRO A 222 -5.72 7.76 9.08
CA PRO A 222 -7.02 7.64 9.77
C PRO A 222 -8.18 7.16 8.88
N LEU A 223 -7.98 7.04 7.57
CA LEU A 223 -8.98 6.49 6.65
C LEU A 223 -9.09 4.96 6.76
N PHE A 224 -8.12 4.28 7.38
CA PHE A 224 -8.04 2.82 7.47
C PHE A 224 -8.26 2.33 8.90
N PRO A 225 -8.61 1.04 9.09
CA PRO A 225 -8.77 0.46 10.42
C PRO A 225 -7.51 0.63 11.27
N TYR A 226 -7.67 1.11 12.50
CA TYR A 226 -6.55 1.37 13.42
C TYR A 226 -5.68 0.13 13.68
N SER A 227 -6.25 -1.08 13.56
CA SER A 227 -5.55 -2.38 13.63
C SER A 227 -4.54 -2.64 12.50
N TRP A 228 -4.42 -1.72 11.53
CA TRP A 228 -3.40 -1.77 10.48
C TRP A 228 -2.10 -1.08 10.89
N ASN A 229 -2.13 -0.19 11.90
CA ASN A 229 -0.94 0.48 12.42
C ASN A 229 0.00 -0.53 13.08
N SER A 230 1.30 -0.35 12.85
CA SER A 230 2.35 -1.21 13.42
C SER A 230 2.50 -0.97 14.92
N SER A 231 2.06 -1.92 15.76
CA SER A 231 2.06 -1.76 17.23
C SER A 231 3.43 -1.72 17.90
N TYR A 232 4.51 -1.69 17.11
CA TYR A 232 5.91 -1.67 17.57
C TYR A 232 6.76 -0.56 16.90
N GLU A 233 6.16 0.32 16.08
CA GLU A 233 6.87 1.41 15.38
C GLU A 233 6.35 2.81 15.75
N ILE A 234 5.75 2.96 16.93
CA ILE A 234 5.36 4.26 17.49
C ILE A 234 6.60 5.10 17.93
N SER A 235 7.79 4.49 18.00
CA SER A 235 9.02 5.13 18.51
C SER A 235 10.22 4.99 17.57
N ARG A 236 9.99 4.88 16.27
CA ARG A 236 11.05 4.89 15.25
C ARG A 236 10.55 5.46 13.93
N ASP A 237 11.11 6.59 13.54
CA ASP A 237 10.92 7.19 12.21
C ASP A 237 11.44 6.28 11.12
N SER A 238 10.53 5.45 10.60
CA SER A 238 10.68 4.84 9.30
C SER A 238 10.49 5.94 8.26
N LYS A 239 11.60 6.61 7.89
CA LYS A 239 11.73 7.55 6.77
C LYS A 239 10.66 7.28 5.72
N VAL A 240 9.80 8.27 5.48
CA VAL A 240 8.59 8.17 4.65
C VAL A 240 8.89 7.43 3.34
N ASP A 241 8.63 6.12 3.31
CA ASP A 241 9.02 5.19 2.23
C ASP A 241 8.27 5.53 0.92
N GLY A 242 7.20 6.32 1.03
CA GLY A 242 6.45 6.93 -0.08
C GLY A 242 7.07 8.18 -0.71
N SER A 243 7.91 8.94 0.02
CA SER A 243 8.46 10.22 -0.47
C SER A 243 9.40 10.08 -1.68
N LEU A 244 9.95 8.89 -1.90
CA LEU A 244 10.85 8.55 -3.01
C LEU A 244 10.14 7.88 -4.21
N LEU A 245 8.81 7.72 -4.16
CA LEU A 245 8.04 7.00 -5.18
C LEU A 245 7.67 7.90 -6.37
N LYS A 246 8.30 7.69 -7.54
CA LYS A 246 7.93 8.34 -8.82
C LYS A 246 6.76 7.58 -9.47
N PRO A 247 5.57 8.18 -9.68
CA PRO A 247 4.44 7.50 -10.35
C PRO A 247 4.77 7.06 -11.77
N ARG A 248 4.24 5.91 -12.20
CA ARG A 248 4.43 5.29 -13.53
C ARG A 248 3.09 5.00 -14.22
N PRO A 249 2.37 6.04 -14.71
CA PRO A 249 1.09 5.87 -15.39
C PRO A 249 1.20 5.06 -16.70
N ASP A 250 2.38 5.03 -17.30
CA ASP A 250 2.73 4.27 -18.50
C ASP A 250 2.82 2.74 -18.24
N TYR A 251 3.19 2.33 -17.03
CA TYR A 251 3.11 0.93 -16.58
C TYR A 251 1.70 0.58 -16.12
N LEU A 252 0.97 1.53 -15.51
CA LEU A 252 -0.46 1.35 -15.15
C LEU A 252 -1.32 1.12 -16.41
N ALA A 253 -1.08 1.87 -17.49
CA ALA A 253 -1.73 1.66 -18.78
C ALA A 253 -1.44 0.28 -19.43
N GLN A 254 -0.44 -0.44 -18.92
CA GLN A 254 -0.04 -1.79 -19.35
C GLN A 254 -0.27 -2.83 -18.24
N ALA A 255 -1.26 -2.62 -17.36
CA ALA A 255 -1.51 -3.43 -16.16
C ALA A 255 -1.51 -4.96 -16.39
N SER A 256 -1.97 -5.44 -17.55
CA SER A 256 -2.00 -6.86 -17.92
C SER A 256 -0.61 -7.52 -17.99
N MET A 257 0.48 -6.74 -17.96
CA MET A 257 1.85 -7.26 -17.80
C MET A 257 2.08 -7.86 -16.41
N PHE A 258 1.39 -7.37 -15.37
CA PHE A 258 1.60 -7.78 -13.98
C PHE A 258 0.87 -9.09 -13.63
N ASP A 259 -0.16 -9.51 -14.38
CA ASP A 259 -0.97 -10.73 -14.19
C ASP A 259 -0.16 -11.96 -13.76
N HIS A 260 0.94 -12.22 -14.45
CA HIS A 260 1.75 -13.41 -14.23
C HIS A 260 2.66 -13.28 -12.99
N VAL A 261 2.97 -12.05 -12.58
CA VAL A 261 3.79 -11.74 -11.41
C VAL A 261 2.91 -11.76 -10.16
N LEU A 262 1.77 -11.05 -10.17
CA LEU A 262 0.82 -10.99 -9.05
C LEU A 262 0.37 -12.39 -8.59
N LYS A 263 0.09 -13.30 -9.53
CA LYS A 263 -0.27 -14.71 -9.25
C LYS A 263 0.81 -15.54 -8.56
N THR A 264 2.07 -15.11 -8.54
CA THR A 264 3.20 -15.88 -7.99
C THR A 264 3.97 -15.13 -6.91
N ALA A 265 3.75 -13.83 -6.78
CA ALA A 265 4.40 -12.98 -5.81
C ALA A 265 3.68 -13.00 -4.46
N LYS A 266 4.45 -12.94 -3.38
CA LYS A 266 3.90 -12.63 -2.06
C LYS A 266 3.79 -11.09 -1.94
N PRO A 267 2.63 -10.52 -1.60
CA PRO A 267 2.52 -9.10 -1.30
C PRO A 267 3.34 -8.75 -0.04
N VAL A 268 3.87 -7.52 -0.02
CA VAL A 268 4.62 -6.93 1.09
C VAL A 268 3.67 -6.29 2.11
N PHE A 269 2.59 -5.70 1.61
CA PHE A 269 1.43 -5.24 2.37
C PHE A 269 0.19 -5.96 1.85
N ASP A 270 -0.64 -6.50 2.73
CA ASP A 270 -1.88 -7.22 2.38
C ASP A 270 -2.84 -7.09 3.55
N LYS A 271 -3.87 -6.25 3.39
CA LYS A 271 -4.83 -5.90 4.45
C LYS A 271 -6.24 -5.77 3.86
N GLN A 272 -7.25 -5.99 4.68
CA GLN A 272 -8.66 -5.98 4.31
C GLN A 272 -9.45 -5.12 5.28
N THR A 273 -10.36 -4.30 4.77
CA THR A 273 -11.27 -3.45 5.56
C THR A 273 -12.53 -4.21 5.96
N GLU A 274 -13.32 -3.61 6.83
CA GLU A 274 -14.58 -4.13 7.36
C GLU A 274 -15.62 -4.46 6.28
N ASP A 275 -15.60 -3.76 5.14
CA ASP A 275 -16.45 -4.01 3.97
C ASP A 275 -15.87 -5.08 3.02
N GLY A 276 -14.93 -5.90 3.50
CA GLY A 276 -14.29 -6.95 2.73
C GLY A 276 -13.34 -6.46 1.63
N PHE A 277 -13.17 -5.15 1.47
CA PHE A 277 -12.32 -4.56 0.44
C PHE A 277 -10.83 -4.75 0.78
N ARG A 278 -10.05 -5.29 -0.15
CA ARG A 278 -8.66 -5.72 0.09
C ARG A 278 -7.65 -4.87 -0.68
N PHE A 279 -6.60 -4.46 0.02
CA PHE A 279 -5.53 -3.58 -0.46
C PHE A 279 -4.20 -4.32 -0.39
N ARG A 280 -3.43 -4.35 -1.48
CA ARG A 280 -2.11 -5.02 -1.50
C ARG A 280 -1.04 -4.20 -2.18
N THR A 281 0.19 -4.34 -1.69
CA THR A 281 1.39 -3.74 -2.29
C THR A 281 2.42 -4.82 -2.57
N TYR A 282 2.93 -4.86 -3.80
CA TYR A 282 3.98 -5.77 -4.24
C TYR A 282 5.21 -4.98 -4.65
N LYS A 283 6.39 -5.34 -4.11
CA LYS A 283 7.67 -4.75 -4.53
C LYS A 283 8.40 -5.67 -5.52
N PHE A 284 8.57 -5.22 -6.76
CA PHE A 284 9.24 -5.91 -7.85
C PHE A 284 10.50 -5.18 -8.27
N GLY A 285 11.65 -5.53 -7.68
CA GLY A 285 12.91 -4.83 -7.96
C GLY A 285 12.81 -3.37 -7.56
N THR A 286 12.81 -2.46 -8.54
CA THR A 286 12.60 -1.01 -8.34
C THR A 286 11.13 -0.56 -8.42
N LEU A 287 10.17 -1.45 -8.68
CA LEU A 287 8.76 -1.09 -8.79
C LEU A 287 7.97 -1.40 -7.51
N ASP A 288 7.07 -0.50 -7.14
CA ASP A 288 6.02 -0.67 -6.12
C ASP A 288 4.67 -0.70 -6.84
N VAL A 289 3.99 -1.84 -6.83
CA VAL A 289 2.71 -2.07 -7.52
C VAL A 289 1.61 -2.22 -6.49
N ARG A 290 0.61 -1.35 -6.57
CA ARG A 290 -0.51 -1.29 -5.63
C ARG A 290 -1.79 -1.75 -6.29
N THR A 291 -2.40 -2.76 -5.69
CA THR A 291 -3.62 -3.40 -6.18
C THR A 291 -4.75 -3.28 -5.15
N THR A 292 -5.97 -3.33 -5.67
CA THR A 292 -7.19 -3.39 -4.86
C THR A 292 -8.10 -4.48 -5.38
N GLN A 293 -8.85 -5.11 -4.48
CA GLN A 293 -9.81 -6.15 -4.80
C GLN A 293 -11.07 -5.92 -3.99
N GLU A 294 -12.20 -5.73 -4.69
CA GLU A 294 -13.54 -5.74 -4.09
C GLU A 294 -13.91 -7.17 -3.67
N HIS A 295 -14.85 -7.34 -2.73
CA HIS A 295 -15.23 -8.66 -2.25
C HIS A 295 -15.70 -9.56 -3.42
N ASP A 296 -15.12 -10.76 -3.53
CA ASP A 296 -15.26 -11.70 -4.66
C ASP A 296 -15.01 -11.12 -6.08
N GLY A 297 -14.48 -9.89 -6.17
CA GLY A 297 -14.06 -9.26 -7.42
C GLY A 297 -12.67 -9.70 -7.89
N GLU A 298 -12.28 -9.28 -9.09
CA GLU A 298 -10.91 -9.46 -9.58
C GLU A 298 -9.93 -8.49 -8.88
N GLU A 299 -8.67 -8.89 -8.78
CA GLU A 299 -7.59 -8.02 -8.30
C GLU A 299 -7.16 -7.05 -9.42
N ILE A 300 -7.29 -5.76 -9.17
CA ILE A 300 -7.03 -4.69 -10.14
C ILE A 300 -5.80 -3.88 -9.71
N VAL A 301 -4.87 -3.63 -10.63
CA VAL A 301 -3.76 -2.69 -10.42
C VAL A 301 -4.30 -1.26 -10.52
N GLY A 302 -4.15 -0.47 -9.47
CA GLY A 302 -4.60 0.94 -9.45
C GLY A 302 -3.47 1.97 -9.39
N ALA A 303 -2.28 1.59 -8.93
CA ALA A 303 -1.09 2.43 -9.05
C ALA A 303 0.19 1.61 -9.24
N VAL A 304 1.14 2.21 -9.96
CA VAL A 304 2.52 1.71 -10.11
C VAL A 304 3.46 2.87 -9.84
N PHE A 305 4.49 2.64 -9.03
CA PHE A 305 5.56 3.59 -8.76
C PHE A 305 6.93 2.97 -9.01
N SER A 306 7.92 3.82 -9.25
CA SER A 306 9.33 3.47 -9.18
C SER A 306 9.95 4.00 -7.89
N THR A 307 10.71 3.17 -7.19
CA THR A 307 11.43 3.46 -5.93
C THR A 307 12.82 4.06 -6.18
N ARG A 308 13.12 4.49 -7.41
CA ARG A 308 14.48 4.91 -7.79
C ARG A 308 14.83 6.27 -7.22
N SER A 309 16.03 6.37 -6.65
CA SER A 309 16.58 7.63 -6.19
C SER A 309 16.79 8.57 -7.38
N VAL A 310 16.33 9.81 -7.23
CA VAL A 310 16.32 10.84 -8.30
C VAL A 310 17.72 11.12 -8.88
N GLY A 311 18.78 10.82 -8.14
CA GLY A 311 20.19 10.99 -8.57
C GLY A 311 20.79 9.85 -9.42
N ALA A 312 20.06 8.77 -9.72
CA ALA A 312 20.59 7.66 -10.54
C ALA A 312 20.52 7.94 -12.06
N CYS A 313 19.74 8.94 -12.49
CA CYS A 313 19.76 9.42 -13.87
C CYS A 313 21.01 10.27 -14.08
N SER A 314 22.10 9.64 -14.54
CA SER A 314 23.08 10.37 -15.34
C SER A 314 22.31 11.01 -16.50
N SER A 315 22.40 12.34 -16.64
CA SER A 315 21.91 13.06 -17.81
C SER A 315 22.77 12.65 -19.01
N GLY A 316 22.45 11.50 -19.57
CA GLY A 316 23.29 10.80 -20.54
C GLY A 316 23.48 11.65 -21.79
N LYS A 317 24.74 11.89 -22.14
CA LYS A 317 25.08 12.29 -23.51
C LYS A 317 24.61 11.15 -24.44
N SER A 318 24.22 11.47 -25.67
CA SER A 318 24.05 10.41 -26.68
C SER A 318 25.38 9.66 -26.84
N ALA A 319 25.31 8.34 -27.01
CA ALA A 319 26.50 7.51 -27.01
C ALA A 319 27.32 7.78 -28.27
N GLU A 320 28.59 8.18 -28.12
CA GLU A 320 29.43 8.43 -29.28
C GLU A 320 29.68 7.13 -30.05
N ALA A 321 29.62 7.20 -31.38
CA ALA A 321 29.75 6.03 -32.26
C ALA A 321 31.07 5.24 -32.06
N THR A 322 32.09 5.90 -31.52
CA THR A 322 33.43 5.37 -31.17
C THR A 322 33.48 4.60 -29.85
N GLU A 323 32.51 4.83 -28.94
CA GLU A 323 32.45 4.19 -27.62
C GLU A 323 32.46 2.67 -27.73
N LYS A 324 33.08 2.01 -26.75
CA LYS A 324 33.24 0.55 -26.78
C LYS A 324 32.22 -0.12 -25.89
N ILE A 325 31.60 -1.19 -26.39
CA ILE A 325 30.69 -2.00 -25.57
C ILE A 325 31.55 -2.75 -24.55
N VAL A 326 31.33 -2.49 -23.25
CA VAL A 326 32.08 -3.13 -22.15
C VAL A 326 31.33 -4.30 -21.55
N LYS A 327 29.99 -4.32 -21.64
CA LYS A 327 29.13 -5.40 -21.16
C LYS A 327 27.85 -5.48 -21.98
N VAL A 328 27.37 -6.71 -22.18
CA VAL A 328 26.08 -7.01 -22.81
C VAL A 328 25.27 -7.94 -21.93
N SER A 329 23.96 -7.67 -21.83
CA SER A 329 22.99 -8.44 -21.04
C SER A 329 21.74 -8.75 -21.89
N GLU A 330 21.22 -9.97 -21.79
CA GLU A 330 20.04 -10.47 -22.51
C GLU A 330 18.87 -10.66 -21.54
N TYR A 331 17.71 -10.10 -21.87
CA TYR A 331 16.50 -10.11 -21.06
C TYR A 331 15.28 -10.58 -21.84
N VAL A 332 14.28 -11.13 -21.13
CA VAL A 332 12.98 -11.53 -21.68
C VAL A 332 11.85 -11.01 -20.82
N GLN A 333 10.95 -10.24 -21.42
CA GLN A 333 9.75 -9.69 -20.80
C GLN A 333 8.51 -10.43 -21.31
N ALA A 334 7.56 -10.72 -20.42
CA ALA A 334 6.24 -11.18 -20.84
C ALA A 334 5.45 -10.00 -21.45
N VAL A 335 4.69 -10.25 -22.51
CA VAL A 335 3.69 -9.30 -23.02
C VAL A 335 2.33 -9.73 -22.48
N GLY A 336 1.50 -8.76 -22.08
CA GLY A 336 0.20 -9.02 -21.45
C GLY A 336 -0.79 -9.81 -22.32
N LYS A 337 -1.87 -10.28 -21.68
CA LYS A 337 -2.90 -11.14 -22.30
C LYS A 337 -3.62 -10.54 -23.51
N ASP A 338 -3.56 -9.22 -23.69
CA ASP A 338 -4.22 -8.50 -24.79
C ASP A 338 -3.61 -8.81 -26.16
N SER A 339 -2.51 -9.58 -26.18
CA SER A 339 -1.98 -10.18 -27.39
C SER A 339 -2.68 -11.51 -27.69
N ALA A 340 -3.05 -11.75 -28.95
CA ALA A 340 -3.65 -13.00 -29.46
C ALA A 340 -2.82 -14.30 -29.24
N ASP A 341 -1.67 -14.19 -28.59
CA ASP A 341 -0.80 -15.28 -28.15
C ASP A 341 -0.47 -15.06 -26.67
N ALA A 342 -1.10 -15.84 -25.79
CA ALA A 342 -0.91 -15.76 -24.33
C ALA A 342 0.51 -16.14 -23.86
N LEU A 343 1.39 -16.57 -24.76
CA LEU A 343 2.81 -16.84 -24.50
C LEU A 343 3.74 -15.80 -25.17
N ALA A 344 3.18 -14.67 -25.61
CA ALA A 344 3.90 -13.55 -26.18
C ALA A 344 5.03 -13.06 -25.26
N ARG A 345 6.25 -13.01 -25.80
CA ARG A 345 7.44 -12.55 -25.10
C ARG A 345 8.23 -11.59 -25.97
N ARG A 346 8.67 -10.48 -25.38
CA ARG A 346 9.69 -9.59 -25.95
C ARG A 346 11.05 -10.03 -25.43
N SER A 347 12.06 -9.95 -26.28
CA SER A 347 13.45 -10.18 -25.89
C SER A 347 14.22 -8.93 -26.28
N TYR A 348 15.10 -8.44 -25.40
CA TYR A 348 15.89 -7.25 -25.65
C TYR A 348 17.32 -7.42 -25.13
N LEU A 349 18.23 -6.62 -25.69
CA LEU A 349 19.58 -6.44 -25.19
C LEU A 349 19.69 -5.15 -24.40
N VAL A 350 20.55 -5.18 -23.38
CA VAL A 350 21.08 -4.00 -22.71
C VAL A 350 22.59 -4.02 -22.94
N LEU A 351 23.10 -2.97 -23.55
CA LEU A 351 24.52 -2.74 -23.86
C LEU A 351 25.02 -1.64 -22.93
N GLU A 352 26.12 -1.88 -22.24
CA GLU A 352 26.80 -0.86 -21.42
C GLU A 352 28.08 -0.45 -22.15
N THR A 353 28.31 0.85 -22.31
CA THR A 353 29.48 1.41 -23.01
C THR A 353 30.63 1.78 -22.06
N SER A 354 31.80 2.13 -22.63
CA SER A 354 32.98 2.55 -21.88
C SER A 354 32.77 3.84 -21.08
N GLU A 355 31.92 4.75 -21.57
CA GLU A 355 31.62 6.03 -20.92
C GLU A 355 30.43 5.93 -19.95
N GLY A 356 29.87 4.72 -19.77
CA GLY A 356 28.75 4.46 -18.86
C GLY A 356 27.37 4.68 -19.48
N ASN A 357 27.26 4.90 -20.79
CA ASN A 357 25.97 4.94 -21.47
C ASN A 357 25.34 3.53 -21.52
N VAL A 358 24.00 3.50 -21.51
CA VAL A 358 23.20 2.28 -21.58
C VAL A 358 22.36 2.33 -22.85
N ILE A 359 22.51 1.35 -23.74
CA ILE A 359 21.73 1.27 -24.99
C ILE A 359 20.85 0.03 -24.93
N VAL A 360 19.55 0.20 -25.17
CA VAL A 360 18.56 -0.87 -25.24
C VAL A 360 18.15 -1.10 -26.68
N THR A 361 18.10 -2.36 -27.11
CA THR A 361 17.66 -2.70 -28.47
C THR A 361 16.92 -4.03 -28.53
N GLU A 362 15.80 -4.04 -29.25
CA GLU A 362 15.01 -5.23 -29.58
C GLU A 362 14.47 -5.14 -31.01
N LYS A 363 14.10 -6.31 -31.56
CA LYS A 363 13.28 -6.37 -32.77
C LYS A 363 11.84 -6.63 -32.35
N CYS A 364 10.97 -5.66 -32.63
CA CYS A 364 9.55 -5.69 -32.34
C CYS A 364 8.80 -6.64 -33.28
N ARG A 365 7.55 -6.99 -32.93
CA ARG A 365 6.70 -7.94 -33.68
C ARG A 365 6.27 -7.43 -35.05
N ASP A 366 6.19 -6.12 -35.25
CA ASP A 366 6.00 -5.48 -36.55
C ASP A 366 7.22 -5.65 -37.48
N GLY A 367 8.37 -6.05 -36.93
CA GLY A 367 9.65 -6.17 -37.64
C GLY A 367 10.57 -4.97 -37.45
N THR A 368 10.11 -3.89 -36.82
CA THR A 368 10.90 -2.69 -36.53
C THR A 368 11.96 -2.99 -35.48
N ILE A 369 13.16 -2.40 -35.60
CA ILE A 369 14.21 -2.54 -34.59
C ILE A 369 14.30 -1.26 -33.76
N SER A 370 13.93 -1.36 -32.48
CA SER A 370 14.09 -0.26 -31.53
C SER A 370 15.56 -0.11 -31.12
N TRP A 371 15.93 1.13 -30.81
CA TRP A 371 17.25 1.50 -30.33
C TRP A 371 17.05 2.74 -29.46
N GLU A 372 17.33 2.60 -28.18
CA GLU A 372 16.99 3.58 -27.17
C GLU A 372 18.22 3.81 -26.29
N GLU A 373 18.69 5.06 -26.25
CA GLU A 373 19.89 5.46 -25.53
C GLU A 373 19.52 6.07 -24.19
N ASN A 374 20.19 5.62 -23.13
CA ASN A 374 19.97 5.97 -21.74
C ASN A 374 18.47 5.98 -21.32
N PRO A 375 17.68 4.91 -21.60
CA PRO A 375 16.27 4.87 -21.26
C PRO A 375 16.01 5.14 -19.78
N GLU A 376 15.20 6.15 -19.49
CA GLU A 376 14.87 6.59 -18.14
C GLU A 376 14.25 5.49 -17.27
N ASP A 377 13.72 4.40 -17.85
CA ASP A 377 13.01 3.35 -17.13
C ASP A 377 13.71 1.98 -17.11
N ILE A 378 14.96 1.88 -17.56
CA ILE A 378 15.58 0.58 -17.82
C ILE A 378 15.63 -0.35 -16.59
N GLU A 379 15.81 0.19 -15.39
CA GLU A 379 15.77 -0.59 -14.15
C GLU A 379 14.35 -1.11 -13.81
N ASP A 380 13.32 -0.31 -14.07
CA ASP A 380 11.92 -0.68 -13.88
C ASP A 380 11.52 -1.77 -14.88
N ARG A 381 11.92 -1.60 -16.15
CA ARG A 381 11.74 -2.58 -17.22
C ARG A 381 12.47 -3.90 -16.95
N ASN A 382 13.71 -3.82 -16.47
CA ASN A 382 14.51 -4.96 -16.07
C ASN A 382 13.91 -5.70 -14.86
N SER A 383 13.25 -4.98 -13.95
CA SER A 383 12.60 -5.57 -12.77
C SER A 383 11.41 -6.48 -13.10
N LEU A 384 10.75 -6.25 -14.24
CA LEU A 384 9.67 -7.11 -14.76
C LEU A 384 10.15 -8.14 -15.80
N ALA A 385 11.44 -8.12 -16.16
CA ALA A 385 12.02 -9.04 -17.13
C ALA A 385 12.82 -10.16 -16.46
N LYS A 386 12.85 -11.32 -17.12
CA LYS A 386 13.75 -12.41 -16.78
C LYS A 386 15.11 -12.15 -17.41
N PHE A 387 16.09 -11.86 -16.57
CA PHE A 387 17.51 -11.89 -16.94
C PHE A 387 17.91 -13.30 -17.42
N ILE A 388 18.51 -13.40 -18.61
CA ILE A 388 18.92 -14.66 -19.22
C ILE A 388 20.43 -14.88 -19.04
N ARG A 389 21.25 -13.90 -19.42
CA ARG A 389 22.72 -13.95 -19.33
C ARG A 389 23.33 -12.56 -19.46
N SER A 390 24.55 -12.40 -18.97
CA SER A 390 25.42 -11.26 -19.25
C SER A 390 26.84 -11.72 -19.58
N SER A 391 27.59 -10.91 -20.31
CA SER A 391 29.03 -11.08 -20.53
C SER A 391 29.74 -9.73 -20.45
N PRO A 392 30.93 -9.63 -19.83
CA PRO A 392 31.86 -8.58 -20.19
C PRO A 392 32.29 -8.77 -21.65
N CYS A 393 32.54 -7.67 -22.35
CA CYS A 393 32.94 -7.64 -23.76
C CYS A 393 34.44 -7.33 -23.96
N SER A 394 35.22 -7.22 -22.89
CA SER A 394 36.67 -6.96 -22.90
C SER A 394 37.54 -8.12 -23.43
N CYS A 395 36.98 -9.00 -24.24
CA CYS A 395 37.57 -10.27 -24.67
C CYS A 395 38.57 -10.08 -25.83
N SER A 396 39.76 -9.54 -25.49
CA SER A 396 40.92 -9.28 -26.34
C SER A 396 40.86 -8.02 -27.24
N LYS A 397 42.02 -7.38 -27.40
CA LYS A 397 42.21 -6.15 -28.20
C LYS A 397 41.83 -6.26 -29.69
N LYS A 398 41.63 -7.48 -30.22
CA LYS A 398 41.28 -7.73 -31.63
C LYS A 398 39.77 -7.82 -31.91
N SER A 399 38.91 -7.66 -30.88
CA SER A 399 37.47 -7.89 -31.00
C SER A 399 36.60 -6.90 -30.21
N LEU A 400 37.11 -5.69 -29.94
CA LEU A 400 36.34 -4.64 -29.27
C LEU A 400 35.32 -4.00 -30.22
N VAL A 401 34.07 -4.42 -30.08
CA VAL A 401 32.89 -3.88 -30.76
C VAL A 401 32.57 -2.48 -30.22
N SER A 402 32.32 -1.54 -31.12
CA SER A 402 31.85 -0.18 -30.83
C SER A 402 30.33 -0.02 -30.94
N VAL A 403 29.82 1.14 -30.53
CA VAL A 403 28.45 1.57 -30.81
C VAL A 403 28.18 1.54 -32.32
N SER A 404 29.08 2.08 -33.15
CA SER A 404 28.92 2.07 -34.62
C SER A 404 28.86 0.68 -35.25
N ASP A 405 29.61 -0.29 -34.69
CA ASP A 405 29.52 -1.70 -35.12
C ASP A 405 28.13 -2.29 -34.80
N MET A 406 27.55 -1.93 -33.65
CA MET A 406 26.20 -2.33 -33.25
C MET A 406 25.11 -1.64 -34.07
N GLU A 407 25.28 -0.37 -34.46
CA GLU A 407 24.41 0.33 -35.41
C GLU A 407 24.46 -0.30 -36.82
N THR A 408 25.65 -0.71 -37.25
CA THR A 408 25.86 -1.45 -38.51
C THR A 408 25.16 -2.81 -38.45
N TYR A 409 25.24 -3.50 -37.30
CA TYR A 409 24.48 -4.72 -37.03
C TYR A 409 22.97 -4.48 -37.10
N LYS A 410 22.44 -3.45 -36.41
CA LYS A 410 21.03 -3.01 -36.50
C LYS A 410 20.61 -2.82 -37.96
N SER A 411 21.34 -1.98 -38.70
CA SER A 411 21.07 -1.63 -40.10
C SER A 411 21.09 -2.83 -41.04
N LYS A 412 21.93 -3.84 -40.77
CA LYS A 412 21.97 -5.11 -41.51
C LYS A 412 20.79 -6.03 -41.17
N LYS A 413 20.30 -6.00 -39.93
CA LYS A 413 19.16 -6.81 -39.45
C LYS A 413 17.79 -6.20 -39.76
N ASP A 414 17.74 -4.89 -39.97
CA ASP A 414 16.54 -4.16 -40.37
C ASP A 414 16.12 -4.56 -41.80
N LYS A 415 17.10 -4.58 -42.72
CA LYS A 415 16.97 -5.07 -44.10
C LYS A 415 16.53 -6.54 -44.23
N LEU A 416 16.65 -7.33 -43.16
CA LEU A 416 16.19 -8.73 -43.11
C LEU A 416 14.75 -8.78 -42.61
N GLN A 417 13.81 -8.75 -43.55
CA GLN A 417 12.37 -8.88 -43.28
C GLN A 417 12.05 -10.15 -42.49
N GLY A 418 11.20 -10.02 -41.48
CA GLY A 418 10.78 -11.12 -40.61
C GLY A 418 10.19 -10.63 -39.28
N SER A 419 8.87 -10.65 -39.20
CA SER A 419 8.04 -10.23 -38.05
C SER A 419 7.76 -11.35 -37.01
N SER A 420 8.41 -12.52 -37.16
CA SER A 420 8.12 -13.67 -36.30
C SER A 420 8.80 -13.58 -34.93
N LEU A 421 8.20 -14.19 -33.90
CA LEU A 421 8.80 -14.32 -32.57
C LEU A 421 10.19 -14.97 -32.61
N SER A 422 10.42 -15.91 -33.53
CA SER A 422 11.72 -16.56 -33.71
C SER A 422 12.76 -15.64 -34.36
N ALA A 423 12.35 -14.69 -35.22
CA ALA A 423 13.21 -13.63 -35.72
C ALA A 423 13.56 -12.60 -34.62
N CYS A 424 12.57 -12.20 -33.82
CA CYS A 424 12.76 -11.28 -32.67
C CYS A 424 13.77 -11.84 -31.68
N LYS A 425 13.59 -13.10 -31.26
CA LYS A 425 14.55 -13.83 -30.41
C LYS A 425 15.93 -13.92 -31.08
N ARG A 426 16.01 -14.29 -32.36
CA ARG A 426 17.28 -14.47 -33.07
C ARG A 426 18.08 -13.17 -33.16
N TYR A 427 17.41 -12.04 -33.38
CA TYR A 427 18.03 -10.71 -33.39
C TYR A 427 18.82 -10.44 -32.09
N VAL A 428 18.21 -10.72 -30.94
CA VAL A 428 18.83 -10.54 -29.62
C VAL A 428 19.96 -11.53 -29.39
N GLN A 429 19.77 -12.82 -29.72
CA GLN A 429 20.79 -13.84 -29.50
C GLN A 429 22.04 -13.64 -30.36
N GLU A 430 21.87 -13.27 -31.63
CA GLU A 430 22.96 -12.96 -32.54
C GLU A 430 23.62 -11.63 -32.16
N GLY A 431 22.85 -10.63 -31.71
CA GLY A 431 23.38 -9.36 -31.19
C GLY A 431 24.24 -9.54 -29.93
N PHE A 432 23.83 -10.42 -29.00
CA PHE A 432 24.62 -10.77 -27.82
C PHE A 432 25.98 -11.39 -28.19
N ASN A 433 26.00 -12.27 -29.21
CA ASN A 433 27.24 -12.91 -29.64
C ASN A 433 28.10 -11.96 -30.48
N PHE A 434 27.48 -11.12 -31.32
CA PHE A 434 28.15 -10.07 -32.07
C PHE A 434 28.83 -9.07 -31.13
N ALA A 435 28.13 -8.53 -30.12
CA ALA A 435 28.68 -7.60 -29.12
C ALA A 435 29.87 -8.16 -28.30
N ARG A 436 30.03 -9.49 -28.27
CA ARG A 436 31.17 -10.19 -27.64
C ARG A 436 32.32 -10.49 -28.61
N GLY A 437 32.24 -10.02 -29.86
CA GLY A 437 33.21 -10.33 -30.92
C GLY A 437 33.09 -11.75 -31.50
N MET A 438 32.02 -12.49 -31.18
CA MET A 438 31.85 -13.91 -31.54
C MET A 438 30.83 -14.09 -32.68
N VAL A 439 31.05 -13.41 -33.80
CA VAL A 439 30.11 -13.32 -34.94
C VAL A 439 29.67 -14.69 -35.48
N ASP A 440 30.59 -15.67 -35.52
CA ASP A 440 30.32 -17.01 -36.06
C ASP A 440 29.65 -17.98 -35.07
N ARG A 441 29.48 -17.61 -33.80
CA ARG A 441 28.89 -18.49 -32.78
C ARG A 441 27.38 -18.30 -32.66
N ARG A 442 26.64 -19.41 -32.75
CA ARG A 442 25.20 -19.50 -32.44
C ARG A 442 24.96 -19.91 -30.98
N ASP A 443 25.66 -19.28 -30.03
CA ASP A 443 25.48 -19.52 -28.60
C ASP A 443 24.12 -18.94 -28.14
N SER A 444 23.18 -19.81 -27.74
CA SER A 444 21.86 -19.43 -27.19
C SER A 444 21.91 -19.31 -25.67
N GLY A 445 21.38 -18.22 -25.11
CA GLY A 445 21.21 -18.07 -23.66
C GLY A 445 20.14 -19.00 -23.05
N PHE A 446 19.21 -19.50 -23.86
CA PHE A 446 18.25 -20.52 -23.46
C PHE A 446 18.88 -21.90 -23.70
N GLY A 447 18.97 -22.71 -22.64
CA GLY A 447 19.65 -24.00 -22.67
C GLY A 447 19.05 -24.98 -23.68
N SER A 448 19.91 -25.77 -24.32
CA SER A 448 19.49 -26.98 -25.03
C SER A 448 18.91 -28.01 -24.04
N LYS A 449 18.17 -29.02 -24.54
CA LYS A 449 17.47 -30.01 -23.69
C LYS A 449 18.38 -30.70 -22.65
N GLY A 450 19.70 -30.82 -22.90
CA GLY A 450 20.66 -31.40 -21.95
C GLY A 450 21.21 -30.47 -20.86
N PHE A 451 20.87 -29.17 -20.85
CA PHE A 451 21.52 -28.17 -19.98
C PHE A 451 20.72 -27.77 -18.73
N TRP A 452 19.53 -28.35 -18.52
CA TRP A 452 18.56 -27.95 -17.48
C TRP A 452 19.03 -28.15 -16.03
N HIS A 453 20.13 -28.88 -15.78
CA HIS A 453 20.67 -29.11 -14.43
C HIS A 453 21.56 -27.99 -13.87
N LYS A 454 21.83 -26.90 -14.61
CA LYS A 454 22.71 -25.80 -14.12
C LYS A 454 22.00 -24.67 -13.35
N GLY A 455 20.99 -25.01 -12.54
CA GLY A 455 20.36 -24.07 -11.61
C GLY A 455 21.36 -23.37 -10.65
N LYS A 456 22.49 -24.01 -10.33
CA LYS A 456 23.60 -23.39 -9.58
C LYS A 456 24.28 -22.25 -10.35
N ALA A 457 24.46 -22.36 -11.67
CA ALA A 457 25.19 -21.33 -12.45
C ALA A 457 24.38 -20.03 -12.57
N ALA A 458 23.08 -20.12 -12.88
CA ALA A 458 22.20 -18.96 -12.93
C ALA A 458 22.04 -18.29 -11.56
N LYS A 459 21.85 -19.09 -10.49
CA LYS A 459 21.82 -18.59 -9.11
C LYS A 459 23.14 -17.91 -8.70
N ASN A 460 24.29 -18.44 -9.12
CA ASN A 460 25.60 -17.84 -8.85
C ASN A 460 25.80 -16.53 -9.60
N ALA A 461 25.42 -16.44 -10.88
CA ALA A 461 25.49 -15.20 -11.65
C ALA A 461 24.62 -14.11 -10.99
N GLN A 462 23.36 -14.41 -10.68
CA GLN A 462 22.45 -13.49 -10.00
C GLN A 462 22.96 -13.09 -8.59
N LYS A 463 23.62 -14.00 -7.88
CA LYS A 463 24.24 -13.73 -6.57
C LYS A 463 25.45 -12.80 -6.69
N GLU A 464 26.30 -12.98 -7.69
CA GLU A 464 27.45 -12.09 -7.91
C GLU A 464 27.00 -10.71 -8.41
N THR A 465 25.98 -10.59 -9.27
CA THR A 465 25.40 -9.28 -9.64
C THR A 465 24.83 -8.55 -8.42
N ARG A 466 24.08 -9.24 -7.54
CA ARG A 466 23.58 -8.67 -6.26
C ARG A 466 24.70 -8.28 -5.28
N LYS A 467 25.84 -8.95 -5.34
CA LYS A 467 27.02 -8.65 -4.51
C LYS A 467 27.80 -7.46 -5.07
N GLN A 468 27.86 -7.31 -6.40
CA GLN A 468 28.41 -6.14 -7.08
C GLN A 468 27.55 -4.89 -6.82
N SER A 469 26.22 -4.99 -6.93
CA SER A 469 25.33 -3.85 -6.63
C SER A 469 25.45 -3.38 -5.17
N ARG A 470 25.38 -4.31 -4.19
CA ARG A 470 25.62 -3.99 -2.77
C ARG A 470 27.00 -3.39 -2.49
N LYS A 471 28.02 -3.78 -3.26
CA LYS A 471 29.37 -3.21 -3.12
C LYS A 471 29.42 -1.78 -3.68
N ALA A 472 28.76 -1.52 -4.80
CA ALA A 472 28.63 -0.17 -5.36
C ALA A 472 27.83 0.75 -4.43
N GLU A 473 26.71 0.26 -3.90
CA GLU A 473 25.85 0.95 -2.92
C GLU A 473 26.62 1.30 -1.63
N ALA A 474 27.40 0.37 -1.08
CA ALA A 474 28.25 0.62 0.09
C ALA A 474 29.38 1.65 -0.20
N ILE A 475 29.91 1.68 -1.43
CA ILE A 475 30.88 2.70 -1.86
C ILE A 475 30.19 4.06 -1.99
N ALA A 476 28.99 4.12 -2.56
CA ALA A 476 28.20 5.35 -2.69
C ALA A 476 27.80 5.92 -1.32
N MET A 477 27.32 5.09 -0.39
CA MET A 477 27.05 5.53 0.99
C MET A 477 28.30 6.05 1.69
N ARG A 478 29.46 5.38 1.50
CA ARG A 478 30.73 5.85 2.09
C ARG A 478 31.16 7.19 1.50
N ALA A 479 31.02 7.37 0.18
CA ALA A 479 31.30 8.63 -0.50
C ALA A 479 30.39 9.76 -0.01
N ALA A 480 29.08 9.50 0.10
CA ALA A 480 28.10 10.45 0.64
C ALA A 480 28.43 10.85 2.09
N ARG A 481 28.88 9.90 2.93
CA ARG A 481 29.27 10.22 4.31
C ARG A 481 30.54 11.08 4.38
N THR A 482 31.54 10.83 3.53
CA THR A 482 32.70 11.73 3.42
C THR A 482 32.36 13.10 2.82
N ALA A 483 31.28 13.20 2.03
CA ALA A 483 30.81 14.49 1.52
C ALA A 483 30.07 15.32 2.59
N THR A 484 29.37 14.67 3.53
CA THR A 484 28.73 15.35 4.69
C THR A 484 29.71 15.66 5.83
N GLU A 485 30.87 15.01 5.89
CA GLU A 485 31.94 15.29 6.86
C GLU A 485 32.86 16.48 6.45
N ALA A 486 32.58 17.18 5.34
CA ALA A 486 33.34 18.36 4.89
C ALA A 486 32.92 19.65 5.63
N LYS A 487 33.91 20.39 6.15
CA LYS A 487 33.78 21.50 7.15
C LYS A 487 32.64 22.51 6.89
N PRO A 488 31.95 23.01 7.94
CA PRO A 488 30.78 23.88 7.81
C PRO A 488 31.15 25.32 7.41
N GLY A 489 30.56 25.78 6.30
CA GLY A 489 30.38 27.20 6.01
C GLY A 489 29.22 27.80 6.84
N LYS A 490 29.21 29.13 6.99
CA LYS A 490 28.23 29.92 7.78
C LYS A 490 26.80 29.32 7.80
N ARG A 491 26.29 29.02 9.00
CA ARG A 491 24.87 28.69 9.24
C ARG A 491 24.01 29.90 8.86
N THR A 492 23.33 29.84 7.71
CA THR A 492 22.05 30.53 7.54
C THR A 492 21.03 29.76 8.38
N GLY A 493 20.33 30.42 9.30
CA GLY A 493 19.30 29.77 10.12
C GLY A 493 18.22 29.13 9.24
N ARG A 494 17.71 27.98 9.65
CA ARG A 494 16.48 27.42 9.06
C ARG A 494 15.31 28.28 9.51
N ARG A 495 14.33 28.50 8.63
CA ARG A 495 13.10 29.22 8.97
C ARG A 495 12.21 28.36 9.86
N VAL A 496 11.46 29.03 10.73
CA VAL A 496 10.31 28.46 11.44
C VAL A 496 9.15 28.42 10.45
N ILE A 497 8.48 27.27 10.38
CA ILE A 497 7.28 27.05 9.56
C ILE A 497 6.32 26.26 10.44
N ASP A 498 5.06 26.72 10.52
CA ASP A 498 3.95 26.13 11.29
C ASP A 498 4.40 25.51 12.64
N PRO A 499 4.90 26.33 13.60
CA PRO A 499 5.42 25.82 14.86
C PRO A 499 4.32 25.26 15.75
N VAL A 500 4.56 24.06 16.28
CA VAL A 500 3.67 23.29 17.15
C VAL A 500 4.34 23.12 18.51
N VAL A 501 3.69 23.51 19.59
CA VAL A 501 4.18 23.23 20.96
C VAL A 501 3.69 21.86 21.41
N VAL A 502 4.60 21.03 21.93
CA VAL A 502 4.30 19.74 22.56
C VAL A 502 4.81 19.77 24.00
N GLY A 503 4.12 19.13 24.95
CA GLY A 503 4.54 19.19 26.35
C GLY A 503 4.00 18.10 27.26
N SER A 504 4.27 18.23 28.57
CA SER A 504 3.83 17.24 29.56
C SER A 504 2.32 17.20 29.79
N TRP A 505 1.61 18.31 29.56
CA TRP A 505 0.16 18.40 29.76
C TRP A 505 -0.65 17.55 28.77
N ASP A 506 -0.08 17.23 27.61
CA ASP A 506 -0.69 16.36 26.58
C ASP A 506 0.08 15.04 26.39
N ASP A 507 0.92 14.65 27.36
CA ASP A 507 1.84 13.48 27.29
C ASP A 507 2.69 13.47 25.99
N TRP A 508 3.00 14.67 25.47
CA TRP A 508 3.72 14.91 24.21
C TRP A 508 3.01 14.34 22.96
N THR A 509 1.69 14.11 22.99
CA THR A 509 0.98 13.29 21.99
C THR A 509 0.24 14.04 20.88
N TYR A 510 -0.29 15.24 21.12
CA TYR A 510 -1.17 15.94 20.16
C TYR A 510 -0.49 17.16 19.55
N GLY A 511 0.11 18.00 20.39
CA GLY A 511 0.73 19.25 19.99
C GLY A 511 -0.25 20.34 19.53
N GLU A 512 0.01 21.59 19.92
CA GLU A 512 -0.84 22.73 19.59
C GLU A 512 -0.12 23.73 18.69
N VAL A 513 -0.72 24.05 17.53
CA VAL A 513 -0.18 25.01 16.57
C VAL A 513 -0.21 26.41 17.17
N MET A 514 0.94 27.09 17.18
CA MET A 514 1.04 28.46 17.66
C MET A 514 0.42 29.46 16.66
N ALA A 515 -0.35 30.42 17.15
CA ALA A 515 -0.87 31.52 16.33
C ALA A 515 0.23 32.57 16.07
N PHE A 516 0.30 33.13 14.86
CA PHE A 516 1.26 34.20 14.56
C PHE A 516 0.68 35.59 14.85
N ASP A 517 1.39 36.39 15.64
CA ASP A 517 1.11 37.81 15.89
C ASP A 517 1.98 38.68 14.96
N GLU A 518 1.34 39.30 13.97
CA GLU A 518 2.00 40.20 13.01
C GLU A 518 2.58 41.48 13.65
N GLN A 519 1.99 41.96 14.76
CA GLN A 519 2.41 43.21 15.42
C GLN A 519 3.65 42.99 16.30
N GLN A 520 3.75 41.82 16.93
CA GLN A 520 4.89 41.46 17.80
C GLN A 520 5.96 40.61 17.10
N ARG A 521 5.71 40.16 15.85
CA ARG A 521 6.55 39.20 15.09
C ARG A 521 6.91 37.97 15.94
N CYS A 522 5.89 37.36 16.55
CA CYS A 522 6.06 36.17 17.35
C CYS A 522 4.91 35.19 17.16
N TYR A 523 5.22 33.91 17.31
CA TYR A 523 4.23 32.86 17.48
C TYR A 523 3.85 32.76 18.96
N CYS A 524 2.56 32.64 19.26
CA CYS A 524 2.02 32.53 20.62
C CYS A 524 1.12 31.30 20.80
N LEU A 525 1.17 30.73 22.01
CA LEU A 525 0.24 29.71 22.49
C LEU A 525 -0.06 29.96 23.96
N GLU A 526 -1.30 29.76 24.38
CA GLU A 526 -1.70 29.80 25.79
C GLU A 526 -1.89 28.38 26.29
N MET A 527 -1.28 28.05 27.44
CA MET A 527 -1.36 26.73 28.05
C MET A 527 -1.61 26.85 29.55
N GLN A 528 -2.24 25.82 30.14
CA GLN A 528 -2.60 25.79 31.56
C GLN A 528 -1.73 24.77 32.30
N VAL A 529 -1.12 25.19 33.40
CA VAL A 529 -0.29 24.33 34.25
C VAL A 529 -1.16 23.31 35.00
N GLY A 530 -0.82 22.03 34.91
CA GLY A 530 -1.53 20.94 35.57
C GLY A 530 -1.39 20.88 37.10
N GLU A 531 -1.92 19.82 37.70
CA GLU A 531 -1.96 19.63 39.16
C GLU A 531 -0.56 19.52 39.80
N GLU A 532 0.47 19.16 39.02
CA GLU A 532 1.87 19.08 39.51
C GLU A 532 2.53 20.46 39.73
N GLY A 533 1.92 21.56 39.27
CA GLY A 533 2.47 22.92 39.42
C GLY A 533 3.75 23.18 38.61
N GLN A 534 4.05 22.32 37.64
CA GLN A 534 5.15 22.44 36.69
C GLN A 534 4.73 21.86 35.34
N GLU A 535 5.23 22.41 34.25
CA GLU A 535 5.04 21.82 32.91
C GLU A 535 6.32 21.96 32.08
N SER A 536 6.59 21.00 31.21
CA SER A 536 7.73 21.01 30.29
C SER A 536 7.28 20.97 28.84
N PHE A 537 8.02 21.62 27.93
CA PHE A 537 7.65 21.71 26.53
C PHE A 537 8.85 21.81 25.56
N GLN A 538 8.55 21.56 24.28
CA GLN A 538 9.39 21.80 23.11
C GLN A 538 8.54 22.42 21.99
N ILE A 539 9.18 22.98 20.95
CA ILE A 539 8.47 23.54 19.79
C ILE A 539 8.98 22.89 18.51
N LEU A 540 8.09 22.19 17.79
CA LEU A 540 8.39 21.48 16.55
C LEU A 540 8.02 22.35 15.34
N CYS A 541 8.93 22.57 14.39
CA CYS A 541 8.54 23.18 13.10
C CYS A 541 7.87 22.10 12.23
N GLU A 542 6.79 22.46 11.53
CA GLU A 542 5.97 21.54 10.69
C GLU A 542 5.44 20.29 11.44
N GLY A 543 5.48 20.28 12.77
CA GLY A 543 5.18 19.10 13.60
C GLY A 543 6.24 17.99 13.57
N ASP A 544 7.46 18.27 13.10
CA ASP A 544 8.55 17.30 12.93
C ASP A 544 9.58 17.37 14.08
N TRP A 545 9.86 16.22 14.69
CA TRP A 545 10.86 16.08 15.76
C TRP A 545 12.32 16.22 15.27
N ASP A 546 12.60 15.95 13.98
CA ASP A 546 13.89 16.26 13.34
C ASP A 546 14.10 17.79 13.13
N MET A 547 13.06 18.58 13.39
CA MET A 547 13.00 20.04 13.25
C MET A 547 12.59 20.72 14.58
N CYS A 548 13.01 20.14 15.70
CA CYS A 548 12.71 20.64 17.04
C CYS A 548 13.56 21.89 17.39
N LEU A 549 12.90 22.95 17.87
CA LEU A 549 13.50 24.04 18.62
C LEU A 549 13.54 23.63 20.10
N HIS A 550 14.72 23.73 20.70
CA HIS A 550 14.95 23.25 22.06
C HIS A 550 16.01 24.12 22.79
N PRO A 551 16.06 24.09 24.13
CA PRO A 551 17.14 24.69 24.91
C PRO A 551 18.47 23.96 24.79
N ASP A 552 19.56 24.61 25.19
CA ASP A 552 20.90 24.02 25.24
C ASP A 552 21.09 22.92 26.32
N ARG A 553 20.12 22.74 27.22
CA ARG A 553 20.14 21.75 28.31
C ARG A 553 18.73 21.36 28.77
N GLU A 554 18.66 20.29 29.55
CA GLU A 554 17.46 19.79 30.23
C GLU A 554 16.97 20.76 31.32
N ASP A 555 15.67 20.69 31.70
CA ASP A 555 14.99 21.54 32.71
C ASP A 555 15.28 23.05 32.58
N ALA A 556 15.17 23.58 31.37
CA ALA A 556 15.59 24.95 31.06
C ALA A 556 14.54 26.02 31.37
N SER A 557 14.91 27.02 32.18
CA SER A 557 14.11 28.25 32.40
C SER A 557 14.40 29.33 31.34
N ALA A 558 13.39 30.09 30.91
CA ALA A 558 13.47 31.12 29.86
C ALA A 558 14.66 32.09 29.99
N LEU A 559 14.95 32.55 31.22
CA LEU A 559 16.00 33.54 31.49
C LEU A 559 17.44 33.00 31.38
N ALA A 560 17.65 31.69 31.23
CA ALA A 560 18.96 31.07 31.42
C ALA A 560 19.38 30.09 30.31
N SER A 561 18.56 29.86 29.27
CA SER A 561 18.85 28.91 28.18
C SER A 561 19.19 29.59 26.86
N ARG A 562 20.05 28.96 26.07
CA ARG A 562 20.26 29.31 24.66
C ARG A 562 19.30 28.52 23.79
N LEU A 563 18.64 29.19 22.83
CA LEU A 563 17.85 28.53 21.80
C LEU A 563 18.75 27.76 20.82
N CYS A 564 18.40 26.50 20.58
CA CYS A 564 19.01 25.59 19.62
C CYS A 564 17.92 25.05 18.66
N GLY A 565 18.34 24.35 17.61
CA GLY A 565 17.47 23.93 16.52
C GLY A 565 17.20 24.99 15.44
N PRO A 566 16.26 24.74 14.51
CA PRO A 566 15.49 23.50 14.41
C PRO A 566 16.34 22.34 13.84
N ASP A 567 16.58 21.34 14.69
CA ASP A 567 17.36 20.14 14.39
C ASP A 567 16.97 18.97 15.33
N ALA A 568 17.51 17.78 15.06
CA ALA A 568 17.15 16.54 15.74
C ALA A 568 17.85 16.33 17.10
N ASP A 569 18.69 17.27 17.55
CA ASP A 569 19.44 17.12 18.81
C ASP A 569 18.61 17.48 20.05
N GLY A 570 17.30 17.73 19.90
CA GLY A 570 16.41 18.18 20.98
C GLY A 570 16.03 17.14 22.04
N HIS A 571 16.22 15.84 21.79
CA HIS A 571 15.74 14.80 22.72
C HIS A 571 16.26 15.00 24.17
N GLY A 572 15.33 15.02 25.14
CA GLY A 572 15.60 15.24 26.58
C GLY A 572 15.76 16.71 26.99
N LYS A 573 15.97 17.65 26.05
CA LYS A 573 16.23 19.06 26.34
C LYS A 573 14.92 19.85 26.31
N ASN A 574 14.27 20.01 27.46
CA ASN A 574 12.96 20.64 27.55
C ASN A 574 13.05 22.01 28.21
N TRP A 575 12.22 22.96 27.76
CA TRP A 575 11.91 24.14 28.58
C TRP A 575 10.94 23.72 29.68
N THR A 576 11.12 24.23 30.89
CA THR A 576 10.26 23.89 32.03
C THR A 576 9.77 25.15 32.74
N ILE A 577 8.45 25.30 32.78
CA ILE A 577 7.74 26.33 33.53
C ILE A 577 7.61 25.83 34.97
N ARG A 578 8.54 26.26 35.85
CA ARG A 578 8.58 25.96 37.29
C ARG A 578 9.06 27.21 38.05
N GLU A 579 8.28 28.28 37.97
CA GLU A 579 8.61 29.55 38.64
C GLU A 579 8.06 29.56 40.07
N LYS A 580 8.62 30.42 40.95
CA LYS A 580 8.25 30.44 42.38
C LYS A 580 6.80 30.86 42.65
N GLU A 581 6.17 31.49 41.66
CA GLU A 581 4.78 31.98 41.71
C GLU A 581 3.84 31.10 40.86
N THR A 582 4.36 30.06 40.19
CA THR A 582 3.56 29.08 39.46
C THR A 582 2.69 28.30 40.43
N VAL A 583 1.38 28.30 40.19
CA VAL A 583 0.39 27.49 40.94
C VAL A 583 -0.39 26.60 39.97
N PRO A 584 -0.89 25.43 40.41
CA PRO A 584 -1.79 24.61 39.61
C PRO A 584 -2.98 25.39 39.05
N GLY A 585 -3.28 25.19 37.77
CA GLY A 585 -4.33 25.89 37.05
C GLY A 585 -3.95 27.28 36.51
N MET A 586 -2.73 27.78 36.76
CA MET A 586 -2.25 29.04 36.21
C MET A 586 -2.00 28.93 34.70
N VAL A 587 -2.41 29.95 33.95
CA VAL A 587 -2.21 30.03 32.49
C VAL A 587 -0.94 30.81 32.18
N TYR A 588 -0.12 30.26 31.28
CA TYR A 588 1.06 30.90 30.71
C TYR A 588 0.89 31.06 29.21
N ARG A 589 1.41 32.17 28.67
CA ARG A 589 1.55 32.37 27.22
C ARG A 589 2.99 32.11 26.81
N ILE A 590 3.22 31.10 25.99
CA ILE A 590 4.50 30.80 25.35
C ILE A 590 4.66 31.68 24.11
N LEU A 591 5.84 32.28 23.93
CA LEU A 591 6.16 33.24 22.89
C LEU A 591 7.45 32.85 22.15
N LEU A 592 7.38 32.52 20.88
CA LEU A 592 8.53 32.28 20.00
C LEU A 592 8.73 33.49 19.08
N LYS A 593 9.80 34.26 19.31
CA LYS A 593 10.12 35.48 18.52
C LYS A 593 11.00 35.13 17.32
N VAL A 594 10.69 35.71 16.16
CA VAL A 594 11.40 35.45 14.89
C VAL A 594 11.94 36.73 14.25
N ASP A 595 13.01 36.61 13.45
CA ASP A 595 13.62 37.73 12.71
C ASP A 595 12.83 38.06 11.41
N GLU A 596 13.33 39.01 10.61
CA GLU A 596 12.73 39.38 9.31
C GLU A 596 12.74 38.27 8.25
N ASN A 597 13.49 37.19 8.48
CA ASN A 597 13.59 36.01 7.61
C ASN A 597 12.86 34.78 8.20
N ASP A 598 12.04 35.00 9.23
CA ASP A 598 11.31 33.99 10.00
C ASP A 598 12.23 32.95 10.69
N VAL A 599 13.46 33.34 11.06
CA VAL A 599 14.39 32.51 11.85
C VAL A 599 14.15 32.73 13.34
N ALA A 600 14.11 31.64 14.11
CA ALA A 600 13.93 31.68 15.57
C ALA A 600 15.03 32.48 16.28
N LEU A 601 14.63 33.49 17.06
CA LEU A 601 15.52 34.34 17.86
C LEU A 601 15.56 33.91 19.33
N LYS A 602 14.40 33.75 19.97
CA LYS A 602 14.26 33.31 21.36
C LYS A 602 12.85 32.79 21.66
N VAL A 603 12.76 31.92 22.66
CA VAL A 603 11.52 31.53 23.33
C VAL A 603 11.44 32.22 24.68
N GLU A 604 10.29 32.77 25.00
CA GLU A 604 9.95 33.40 26.28
C GLU A 604 8.56 32.88 26.70
N TRP A 605 8.18 33.07 27.96
CA TRP A 605 6.80 32.87 28.40
C TRP A 605 6.42 33.91 29.45
N GLU A 606 5.15 34.25 29.52
CA GLU A 606 4.59 35.22 30.47
C GLU A 606 3.38 34.63 31.22
N PRO A 607 3.24 34.87 32.54
CA PRO A 607 2.06 34.47 33.29
C PRO A 607 0.85 35.34 32.93
N LEU A 608 -0.27 34.72 32.55
CA LEU A 608 -1.56 35.40 32.37
C LEU A 608 -2.43 35.37 33.64
N GLY A 609 -2.06 34.57 34.64
CA GLY A 609 -2.75 34.43 35.92
C GLY A 609 -3.66 33.19 35.98
N LEU A 610 -4.57 33.16 36.96
CA LEU A 610 -5.59 32.11 37.05
C LEU A 610 -6.77 32.44 36.11
N PRO A 611 -7.33 31.47 35.39
CA PRO A 611 -8.50 31.70 34.56
C PRO A 611 -9.72 32.02 35.44
N ALA A 612 -10.62 32.88 34.96
CA ALA A 612 -11.76 33.41 35.73
C ALA A 612 -12.79 32.35 36.18
N SER A 613 -12.61 31.09 35.80
CA SER A 613 -13.41 29.92 36.17
C SER A 613 -12.69 28.94 37.12
N TRP A 614 -11.50 29.27 37.62
CA TRP A 614 -10.79 28.46 38.61
C TRP A 614 -11.37 28.72 40.02
N PRO A 615 -11.73 27.68 40.80
CA PRO A 615 -12.40 27.80 42.09
C PRO A 615 -11.46 28.17 43.26
#